data_AF-A0AAX1JJ70-F1
#
_entry.id   AF-A0AAX1JJ70-F1
#
_cell.length_a   1.000
_cell.length_b   1.000
_cell.length_c   1.000
_cell.angle_alpha   90.00
_cell.angle_beta   90.00
_cell.angle_gamma   90.00
#
_symmetry.space_group_name_H-M   'P 1'
#
loop_
_entity.id
_entity.type
_entity.pdbx_description
1 polymer ?
#
loop_
_entity_poly.entity_id
_entity_poly.type
_entity_poly.pdbx_seq_one_letter_code
_entity_poly.pdbx_strand_id
1 'polypeptide(L)'
;MDHLRPNEIRWALNHDAVHGIGYAFKNPLAVADANDDPGDDRKTYLVRVKRDDLVKAMAQINTWITRNPGAAGIAAYGFLRALSREGAVERLADDEDRR
;
A
#
# COMPACT_ATOMS: atom_id res chain seq x y z
N MET A 1 2.19 4.10 14.76
CA MET A 1 1.30 3.97 13.60
C MET A 1 2.17 3.95 12.35
N ASP A 2 2.03 2.92 11.52
CA ASP A 2 2.88 2.69 10.34
C ASP A 2 2.22 3.30 9.10
N HIS A 3 2.28 4.63 8.99
CA HIS A 3 1.77 5.33 7.81
C HIS A 3 2.75 5.23 6.64
N LEU A 4 2.22 5.11 5.41
CA LEU A 4 3.01 5.21 4.20
C LEU A 4 3.75 6.55 4.14
N ARG A 5 5.05 6.52 3.87
CA ARG A 5 5.86 7.73 3.64
C ARG A 5 5.53 8.32 2.26
N PRO A 6 5.74 9.63 2.02
CA PRO A 6 5.37 10.29 0.76
C PRO A 6 6.00 9.61 -0.46
N ASN A 7 7.25 9.14 -0.33
CA ASN A 7 7.96 8.44 -1.38
C ASN A 7 7.36 7.06 -1.70
N GLU A 8 6.75 6.38 -0.74
CA GLU A 8 6.11 5.07 -0.91
C GLU A 8 4.76 5.22 -1.62
N ILE A 9 3.96 6.22 -1.25
CA ILE A 9 2.71 6.57 -1.96
C ILE A 9 3.03 7.03 -3.39
N ARG A 10 4.02 7.91 -3.55
CA ARG A 10 4.44 8.37 -4.87
C ARG A 10 4.94 7.20 -5.73
N TRP A 11 5.64 6.23 -5.12
CA TRP A 11 6.03 5.03 -5.83
C TRP A 11 4.79 4.25 -6.31
N ALA A 12 3.82 3.99 -5.43
CA ALA A 12 2.58 3.29 -5.78
C ALA A 12 1.83 3.98 -6.93
N LEU A 13 1.61 5.29 -6.84
CA LEU A 13 0.90 6.05 -7.88
C LEU A 13 1.62 6.02 -9.24
N ASN A 14 2.96 6.02 -9.24
CA ASN A 14 3.76 6.04 -10.46
C ASN A 14 4.03 4.63 -11.04
N HIS A 15 3.78 3.56 -10.28
CA HIS A 15 4.11 2.19 -10.67
C HIS A 15 2.87 1.29 -10.73
N ASP A 16 1.70 1.85 -11.08
CA ASP A 16 0.47 1.07 -11.30
C ASP A 16 0.67 -0.07 -12.29
N ALA A 17 1.45 0.15 -13.36
CA ALA A 17 1.79 -0.91 -14.32
C ALA A 17 2.57 -2.09 -13.70
N VAL A 18 3.19 -1.91 -12.53
CA VAL A 18 3.91 -2.97 -11.80
C VAL A 18 2.96 -3.80 -10.95
N HIS A 19 2.00 -3.19 -10.25
CA HIS A 19 1.21 -3.86 -9.21
C HIS A 19 -0.29 -3.98 -9.54
N GLY A 20 -0.80 -3.26 -10.54
CA GLY A 20 -2.15 -3.43 -11.11
C GLY A 20 -3.32 -3.01 -10.21
N ILE A 21 -3.07 -2.30 -9.11
CA ILE A 21 -4.10 -1.88 -8.12
C ILE A 21 -4.24 -0.36 -8.03
N GLY A 22 -3.75 0.39 -9.00
CA GLY A 22 -3.88 1.85 -9.06
C GLY A 22 -5.32 2.34 -9.07
N TYR A 23 -6.27 1.49 -9.51
CA TYR A 23 -7.70 1.78 -9.41
C TYR A 23 -8.15 2.10 -7.97
N ALA A 24 -7.54 1.46 -6.97
CA ALA A 24 -7.91 1.63 -5.57
C ALA A 24 -7.49 3.01 -5.03
N PHE A 25 -6.42 3.58 -5.59
CA PHE A 25 -5.90 4.89 -5.22
C PHE A 25 -6.54 6.04 -6.00
N LYS A 26 -7.17 5.75 -7.15
CA LYS A 26 -7.96 6.73 -7.91
C LYS A 26 -9.27 7.08 -7.22
N ASN A 27 -9.86 6.12 -6.49
CA ASN A 27 -11.11 6.31 -5.76
C ASN A 27 -10.96 5.81 -4.31
N PRO A 28 -10.21 6.53 -3.46
CA PRO A 28 -10.06 6.17 -2.06
C PRO A 28 -11.38 6.33 -1.31
N LEU A 29 -11.61 5.47 -0.32
CA LEU A 29 -12.76 5.57 0.59
C LEU A 29 -12.61 6.75 1.55
N ALA A 30 -11.37 7.04 1.95
CA ALA A 30 -11.04 8.21 2.77
C ALA A 30 -9.61 8.65 2.52
N VAL A 31 -9.38 9.96 2.66
CA VAL A 31 -8.05 10.57 2.66
C VAL A 31 -8.00 11.52 3.86
N ALA A 32 -6.99 11.37 4.70
CA ALA A 32 -6.78 12.21 5.88
C ALA A 32 -5.34 12.72 5.91
N ASP A 33 -5.12 13.85 6.59
CA ASP A 33 -3.77 14.28 6.94
C ASP A 33 -3.09 13.21 7.80
N ALA A 34 -1.79 12.99 7.57
CA ALA A 34 -1.05 11.98 8.33
C ALA A 34 -0.78 12.42 9.78
N ASN A 35 -0.78 13.73 10.04
CA ASN A 35 -0.68 14.34 11.36
C ASN A 35 -1.22 15.79 11.32
N ASP A 36 -1.19 16.46 12.47
CA ASP A 36 -1.65 17.85 12.62
C ASP A 36 -0.57 18.89 12.27
N ASP A 37 0.56 18.51 11.68
CA ASP A 37 1.62 19.44 11.28
C ASP A 37 1.27 20.08 9.92
N PRO A 38 0.99 21.40 9.85
CA PRO A 38 0.63 22.07 8.61
C PRO A 38 1.76 22.13 7.58
N GLY A 39 3.01 21.82 7.96
CA GLY A 39 4.14 21.67 7.05
C GLY A 39 4.30 20.25 6.49
N ASP A 40 3.53 19.28 6.98
CA ASP A 40 3.60 17.89 6.56
C ASP A 40 2.55 17.59 5.48
N ASP A 41 3.03 17.33 4.27
CA ASP A 41 2.17 17.07 3.11
C ASP A 41 1.70 15.60 3.01
N ARG A 42 2.06 14.76 3.99
CA ARG A 42 1.68 13.35 4.03
C ARG A 42 0.18 13.16 4.21
N LYS A 43 -0.37 12.20 3.47
CA LYS A 43 -1.77 11.77 3.59
C LYS A 43 -1.85 10.28 3.91
N THR A 44 -2.82 9.91 4.73
CA THR A 44 -3.24 8.51 4.94
C THR A 44 -4.42 8.21 4.03
N TYR A 45 -4.38 7.06 3.36
CA TYR A 45 -5.42 6.62 2.43
C TYR A 45 -6.09 5.34 2.94
N LEU A 46 -7.42 5.32 2.93
CA LEU A 46 -8.20 4.10 3.05
C LEU A 46 -8.71 3.71 1.66
N VAL A 47 -8.38 2.51 1.19
CA VAL A 47 -8.73 2.04 -0.16
C VAL A 47 -9.37 0.66 -0.12
N ARG A 48 -10.14 0.31 -1.16
CA ARG A 48 -10.70 -1.04 -1.34
C ARG A 48 -10.01 -1.73 -2.51
N VAL A 49 -9.46 -2.92 -2.26
CA VAL A 49 -8.78 -3.75 -3.26
C VAL A 49 -9.40 -5.14 -3.22
N LYS A 50 -9.56 -5.79 -4.38
CA LYS A 50 -9.98 -7.20 -4.39
C LYS A 50 -8.84 -8.07 -3.83
N ARG A 51 -9.18 -9.06 -3.00
CA ARG A 51 -8.19 -9.95 -2.36
C ARG A 51 -7.22 -10.60 -3.35
N ASP A 52 -7.71 -11.12 -4.47
CA ASP A 52 -6.86 -11.73 -5.50
C ASP A 52 -5.92 -10.73 -6.16
N ASP A 53 -6.38 -9.49 -6.36
CA ASP A 53 -5.55 -8.42 -6.92
C ASP A 53 -4.49 -7.99 -5.90
N LEU A 54 -4.82 -7.95 -4.60
CA LEU A 54 -3.87 -7.67 -3.53
C LEU A 54 -2.76 -8.72 -3.48
N VAL A 55 -3.10 -10.01 -3.54
CA VAL A 55 -2.11 -11.10 -3.55
C VAL A 55 -1.20 -11.00 -4.77
N LYS A 56 -1.76 -10.73 -5.96
CA LYS A 56 -1.00 -10.54 -7.20
C LYS A 56 -0.08 -9.32 -7.10
N ALA A 57 -0.60 -8.19 -6.63
CA ALA A 57 0.15 -6.96 -6.43
C ALA A 57 1.36 -7.20 -5.52
N MET A 58 1.16 -7.86 -4.37
CA MET A 58 2.25 -8.17 -3.44
C MET A 58 3.34 -9.03 -4.09
N ALA A 59 2.97 -10.06 -4.86
CA ALA A 59 3.93 -10.91 -5.57
C ALA A 59 4.70 -10.14 -6.66
N GLN A 60 4.01 -9.29 -7.41
CA GLN A 60 4.61 -8.47 -8.46
C GLN A 60 5.57 -7.43 -7.89
N ILE A 61 5.17 -6.73 -6.81
CA ILE A 61 6.03 -5.76 -6.12
C ILE A 61 7.28 -6.46 -5.58
N ASN A 62 7.15 -7.63 -4.96
CA ASN A 62 8.30 -8.39 -4.47
C ASN A 62 9.25 -8.78 -5.62
N THR A 63 8.70 -9.24 -6.75
CA THR A 63 9.48 -9.54 -7.97
C THR A 63 10.17 -8.31 -8.55
N TRP A 64 9.51 -7.14 -8.47
CA TRP A 64 10.11 -5.89 -8.92
C TRP A 64 11.25 -5.44 -8.01
N ILE A 65 11.11 -5.57 -6.69
CA ILE A 65 12.14 -5.24 -5.70
C ILE A 65 13.41 -6.07 -5.93
N THR A 66 13.29 -7.38 -6.18
CA THR A 66 14.48 -8.22 -6.44
C THR A 66 15.23 -7.82 -7.71
N ARG A 67 14.54 -7.23 -8.69
CA ARG A 67 15.11 -6.72 -9.94
C ARG A 67 15.63 -5.29 -9.85
N ASN A 68 15.25 -4.54 -8.80
CA ASN A 68 15.57 -3.12 -8.64
C ASN A 68 16.15 -2.84 -7.24
N PRO A 69 17.39 -3.31 -6.96
CA PRO A 69 18.04 -3.06 -5.67
C PRO A 69 18.36 -1.56 -5.49
N GLY A 70 18.53 -1.13 -4.24
CA GLY A 70 18.90 0.24 -3.88
C GLY A 70 17.71 1.15 -3.57
N ALA A 71 17.87 2.46 -3.77
CA ALA A 71 16.92 3.47 -3.29
C ALA A 71 15.50 3.32 -3.87
N ALA A 72 15.38 2.90 -5.13
CA ALA A 72 14.09 2.65 -5.76
C ALA A 72 13.35 1.45 -5.13
N GLY A 73 14.09 0.40 -4.77
CA GLY A 73 13.57 -0.77 -4.05
C GLY A 73 13.11 -0.45 -2.63
N ILE A 74 13.70 0.54 -1.96
CA ILE A 74 13.30 0.92 -0.59
C ILE A 74 11.86 1.47 -0.55
N ALA A 75 11.48 2.31 -1.51
CA ALA A 75 10.12 2.85 -1.58
C ALA A 75 9.10 1.75 -1.91
N ALA A 76 9.41 0.87 -2.86
CA ALA A 76 8.60 -0.29 -3.19
C ALA A 76 8.43 -1.24 -1.97
N TYR A 77 9.49 -1.46 -1.21
CA TYR A 77 9.46 -2.27 0.00
C TYR A 77 8.58 -1.67 1.10
N GLY A 78 8.66 -0.37 1.31
CA GLY A 78 7.77 0.34 2.25
C GLY A 78 6.31 0.19 1.88
N PHE A 79 5.99 0.33 0.59
CA PHE A 79 4.64 0.10 0.08
C PHE A 79 4.17 -1.35 0.26
N LEU A 80 5.00 -2.34 -0.07
CA LEU A 80 4.71 -3.76 0.15
C LEU A 80 4.44 -4.08 1.63
N ARG A 81 5.19 -3.48 2.55
CA ARG A 81 4.99 -3.65 4.00
C ARG A 81 3.63 -3.12 4.44
N ALA A 82 3.22 -1.94 3.97
CA ALA A 82 1.92 -1.39 4.31
C ALA A 82 0.77 -2.30 3.83
N LEU A 83 0.84 -2.78 2.59
CA LEU A 83 -0.15 -3.73 2.04
C LEU A 83 -0.22 -5.04 2.83
N SER A 84 0.94 -5.56 3.25
CA SER A 84 1.02 -6.83 4.00
C SER A 84 0.39 -6.75 5.39
N ARG A 85 0.45 -5.58 6.04
CA ARG A 85 -0.16 -5.38 7.36
C ARG A 85 -1.68 -5.26 7.28
N GLU A 86 -2.18 -4.45 6.35
CA GLU A 86 -3.63 -4.26 6.17
C GLU A 86 -4.33 -5.54 5.66
N GLY A 87 -3.71 -6.27 4.74
CA GLY A 87 -4.23 -7.58 4.29
C GLY A 87 -4.16 -8.69 5.36
N ALA A 88 -3.33 -8.51 6.41
CA ALA A 88 -3.28 -9.43 7.55
C ALA A 88 -4.36 -9.13 8.59
N VAL A 89 -4.76 -7.86 8.78
CA VAL A 89 -5.88 -7.48 9.63
C VAL A 89 -7.19 -8.03 9.06
N GLU A 90 -7.38 -8.01 7.74
CA GLU A 90 -8.56 -8.57 7.09
C GLU A 90 -8.69 -10.09 7.32
N ARG A 91 -7.58 -10.85 7.33
CA ARG A 91 -7.61 -12.29 7.69
C ARG A 91 -8.02 -12.54 9.13
N LEU A 92 -7.55 -11.72 10.07
CA LEU A 92 -7.89 -11.86 11.49
C LEU A 92 -9.37 -11.54 11.72
N ALA A 93 -9.91 -10.53 11.04
CA ALA A 93 -11.34 -10.20 11.08
C ALA A 93 -12.21 -11.30 10.48
N ASP A 94 -11.82 -11.88 9.33
CA ASP A 94 -12.54 -13.01 8.69
C ASP A 94 -12.53 -14.30 9.55
N ASP A 95 -11.46 -14.56 10.30
CA ASP A 95 -11.37 -15.71 11.22
C ASP A 95 -12.17 -15.49 12.52
N GLU A 96 -12.39 -14.24 12.93
CA GLU A 96 -13.17 -13.88 14.12
C GLU A 96 -14.69 -13.93 13.84
N ASP A 97 -15.12 -13.57 12.62
CA ASP A 97 -16.53 -13.68 12.17
C ASP A 97 -16.98 -15.13 11.89
N ARG A 98 -16.04 -16.11 11.95
CA ARG A 98 -16.32 -17.55 11.79
C ARG A 98 -16.36 -18.34 13.11
N ARG A 99 -16.45 -17.67 14.27
CA ARG A 99 -16.60 -18.32 15.58
C ARG A 99 -17.96 -18.10 16.24
#